data_AF-A0AAV3XR83-F1
#
_entry.id   AF-A0AAV3XR83-F1
#
_cell.length_a   1.000
_cell.length_b   1.000
_cell.length_c   1.000
_cell.angle_alpha   90.00
_cell.angle_beta   90.00
_cell.angle_gamma   90.00
#
_symmetry.space_group_name_H-M   'P 1'
#
loop_
_entity.id
_entity.type
_entity.pdbx_description
1 polymer ?
#
loop_
_entity_poly.entity_id
_entity_poly.type
_entity_poly.pdbx_seq_one_letter_code
_entity_poly.pdbx_strand_id
1 'polypeptide(L)'
;MYEAINRRSEPLTLTNVESEFYKYAVAKMLDLNCRSMSFKQLTDDERSVLCWTQLVSIWQIIGRLVRGGVPCIVHFLDVKFAPKSATGELDSEVTSLLVGIIKKLQLEVEGEGKRPYERTLARSLYGAFLNALKDTKELRYDI
;
A
#
# COMPACT_ATOMS: atom_id res chain seq x y z
N MET A 1 2.00 -6.95 23.29
CA MET A 1 3.23 -7.77 23.22
C MET A 1 4.10 -7.58 24.45
N TYR A 2 4.56 -6.35 24.74
CA TYR A 2 5.34 -6.04 25.96
C TYR A 2 4.65 -6.42 27.28
N GLU A 3 3.34 -6.21 27.39
CA GLU A 3 2.59 -6.56 28.61
C GLU A 3 2.46 -8.07 28.86
N ALA A 4 2.56 -8.91 27.83
CA ALA A 4 2.44 -10.36 27.97
C ALA A 4 3.74 -11.00 28.45
N ILE A 5 4.89 -10.44 28.04
CA ILE A 5 6.22 -10.92 28.42
C ILE A 5 6.48 -10.67 29.92
N ASN A 6 5.99 -9.56 30.47
CA ASN A 6 6.13 -9.24 31.89
C ASN A 6 5.23 -10.06 32.84
N ARG A 7 4.26 -10.83 32.32
CA ARG A 7 3.33 -11.63 33.15
C ARG A 7 3.82 -13.06 33.43
N ARG A 8 4.89 -13.53 32.79
CA ARG A 8 5.48 -14.86 33.05
C ARG A 8 6.79 -14.71 33.79
N SER A 9 6.97 -15.46 34.87
CA SER A 9 8.18 -15.49 35.73
C SER A 9 9.43 -16.08 35.05
N GLU A 10 9.51 -16.06 33.72
CA GLU A 10 10.68 -16.52 32.97
C GLU A 10 11.70 -15.37 32.82
N PRO A 11 13.00 -15.66 32.90
CA PRO A 11 14.02 -14.64 32.76
C PRO A 11 13.95 -13.98 31.37
N LEU A 12 13.99 -12.64 31.37
CA LEU A 12 13.89 -11.81 30.17
C LEU A 12 15.22 -11.85 29.39
N THR A 13 15.47 -12.94 28.68
CA THR A 13 16.65 -13.10 27.82
C THR A 13 16.32 -12.71 26.38
N LEU A 14 17.32 -12.25 25.63
CA LEU A 14 17.15 -11.93 24.19
C LEU A 14 16.58 -13.13 23.42
N THR A 15 17.05 -14.35 23.74
CA THR A 15 16.57 -15.59 23.11
C THR A 15 15.09 -15.87 23.41
N ASN A 16 14.63 -15.62 24.65
CA ASN A 16 13.22 -15.80 25.01
C ASN A 16 12.33 -14.76 24.31
N VAL A 17 12.78 -13.50 24.27
CA VAL A 17 12.05 -12.43 23.57
C VAL A 17 11.97 -12.71 22.07
N GLU A 18 13.07 -13.15 21.46
CA GLU A 18 13.13 -13.54 20.05
C GLU A 18 12.17 -14.71 19.75
N SER A 19 12.20 -15.77 20.55
CA SER A 19 11.32 -16.92 20.36
C SER A 19 9.84 -16.54 20.45
N GLU A 20 9.46 -15.72 21.44
CA GLU A 20 8.08 -15.25 21.58
C GLU A 20 7.67 -14.31 20.45
N PHE A 21 8.58 -13.44 19.98
CA PHE A 21 8.36 -12.65 18.78
C PHE A 21 8.06 -13.53 17.56
N TYR A 22 8.89 -14.54 17.29
CA TYR A 22 8.68 -15.44 16.16
C TYR A 22 7.38 -16.22 16.27
N LYS A 23 7.03 -16.73 17.45
CA LYS A 23 5.74 -17.41 17.67
C LYS A 23 4.57 -16.49 17.34
N TYR A 24 4.59 -15.26 17.84
CA TYR A 24 3.53 -14.29 17.55
C TYR A 24 3.49 -13.90 16.07
N ALA A 25 4.66 -13.67 15.46
CA ALA A 25 4.77 -13.33 14.05
C ALA A 25 4.25 -14.45 13.13
N VAL A 26 4.60 -15.72 13.43
CA VAL A 26 4.10 -16.89 12.69
C VAL A 26 2.59 -17.05 12.88
N ALA A 27 2.09 -16.94 14.11
CA ALA A 27 0.66 -17.01 14.38
C ALA A 27 -0.11 -15.91 13.63
N LYS A 28 0.43 -14.68 13.61
CA LYS A 28 -0.17 -13.56 12.87
C LYS A 28 -0.10 -13.76 11.37
N MET A 29 1.01 -14.29 10.86
CA MET A 29 1.16 -14.62 9.43
C MET A 29 0.14 -15.67 9.00
N LEU A 30 -0.07 -16.72 9.79
CA LEU A 30 -1.07 -17.75 9.52
C LEU A 30 -2.50 -17.18 9.55
N ASP A 31 -2.82 -16.38 10.56
CA ASP A 31 -4.10 -15.64 10.65
C ASP A 31 -4.36 -14.80 9.39
N LEU A 32 -3.38 -14.00 8.96
CA LEU A 32 -3.49 -13.15 7.78
C LEU A 32 -3.61 -13.94 6.47
N ASN A 33 -2.86 -15.04 6.32
CA ASN A 33 -2.88 -15.85 5.09
C ASN A 33 -4.12 -16.73 4.96
N CYS A 34 -4.70 -17.19 6.06
CA CYS A 34 -5.87 -18.06 6.05
C CYS A 34 -7.19 -17.28 6.06
N ARG A 35 -7.17 -15.97 6.32
CA ARG A 35 -8.37 -15.13 6.28
C ARG A 35 -8.72 -14.77 4.84
N SER A 36 -9.85 -15.30 4.34
CA SER A 36 -10.43 -14.84 3.07
C SER A 36 -11.00 -13.44 3.26
N MET A 37 -10.23 -12.41 2.88
CA MET A 37 -10.68 -11.02 2.89
C MET A 37 -10.61 -10.40 1.52
N SER A 38 -11.66 -9.64 1.21
CA SER A 38 -11.62 -8.67 0.13
C SER A 38 -10.97 -7.36 0.59
N PHE A 39 -10.44 -6.58 -0.35
CA PHE A 39 -9.84 -5.27 -0.10
C PHE A 39 -10.72 -4.33 0.73
N LYS A 40 -12.04 -4.37 0.47
CA LYS A 40 -13.05 -3.55 1.17
C LYS A 40 -13.20 -3.91 2.66
N GLN A 41 -12.86 -5.13 3.05
CA GLN A 41 -12.98 -5.61 4.43
C GLN A 41 -11.73 -5.28 5.28
N LEU A 42 -10.66 -4.78 4.65
CA LEU A 42 -9.45 -4.38 5.36
C LEU A 42 -9.73 -3.15 6.23
N THR A 43 -9.12 -3.12 7.41
CA THR A 43 -8.98 -1.90 8.21
C THR A 43 -8.15 -0.86 7.46
N ASP A 44 -8.21 0.40 7.87
CA ASP A 44 -7.48 1.48 7.20
C ASP A 44 -5.96 1.29 7.24
N ASP A 45 -5.43 0.75 8.34
CA ASP A 45 -4.00 0.42 8.49
C ASP A 45 -3.60 -0.74 7.58
N GLU A 46 -4.36 -1.84 7.56
CA GLU A 46 -4.11 -2.98 6.68
C GLU A 46 -4.17 -2.55 5.20
N ARG A 47 -5.14 -1.72 4.85
CA ARG A 47 -5.28 -1.17 3.49
C ARG A 47 -4.12 -0.27 3.13
N SER A 48 -3.66 0.56 4.07
CA SER A 48 -2.49 1.42 3.89
C SER A 48 -1.23 0.58 3.60
N VAL A 49 -0.98 -0.46 4.40
CA VAL A 49 0.16 -1.37 4.21
C VAL A 49 0.08 -2.08 2.87
N LEU A 50 -1.10 -2.59 2.50
CA LEU A 50 -1.30 -3.27 1.21
C LEU A 50 -1.07 -2.32 0.03
N CYS A 51 -1.63 -1.11 0.07
CA CYS A 51 -1.42 -0.08 -0.96
C CYS A 51 0.07 0.23 -1.15
N TRP A 52 0.81 0.46 -0.05
CA TRP A 52 2.26 0.72 -0.13
C TRP A 52 3.04 -0.47 -0.69
N THR A 53 2.73 -1.68 -0.23
CA THR A 53 3.39 -2.91 -0.68
C THR A 53 3.19 -3.13 -2.18
N GLN A 54 1.95 -2.93 -2.65
CA GLN A 54 1.61 -3.16 -4.05
C GLN A 54 2.11 -2.02 -4.95
N LEU A 55 2.08 -0.78 -4.46
CA LEU A 55 2.69 0.37 -5.12
C LEU A 55 4.17 0.13 -5.41
N VAL A 56 4.95 -0.32 -4.41
CA VAL A 56 6.38 -0.62 -4.62
C VAL A 56 6.55 -1.66 -5.72
N SER A 57 5.77 -2.74 -5.69
CA SER A 57 5.84 -3.80 -6.70
C SER A 57 5.49 -3.30 -8.11
N ILE A 58 4.41 -2.53 -8.26
CA ILE A 58 3.99 -1.92 -9.54
C ILE A 58 5.07 -0.96 -10.05
N TRP A 59 5.56 -0.08 -9.16
CA TRP A 59 6.52 0.96 -9.54
C TRP A 59 7.88 0.39 -9.92
N GLN A 60 8.31 -0.73 -9.31
CA GLN A 60 9.53 -1.43 -9.74
C GLN A 60 9.41 -1.93 -11.19
N ILE A 61 8.25 -2.45 -11.58
CA ILE A 61 8.02 -2.94 -12.95
C ILE A 61 7.99 -1.77 -13.94
N ILE A 62 7.19 -0.73 -13.66
CA ILE A 62 7.08 0.46 -14.51
C ILE A 62 8.42 1.18 -14.62
N GLY A 63 9.17 1.25 -13.51
CA GLY A 63 10.52 1.80 -13.44
C GLY A 63 11.49 1.14 -14.42
N ARG A 64 11.30 -0.14 -14.76
CA ARG A 64 12.12 -0.80 -15.79
C ARG A 64 11.77 -0.36 -17.21
N LEU A 65 10.50 -0.03 -17.47
CA LEU A 65 10.03 0.41 -18.79
C LEU A 65 10.50 1.82 -19.12
N VAL A 66 10.52 2.73 -18.14
CA VAL A 66 10.84 4.14 -18.35
C VAL A 66 12.34 4.47 -18.39
N ARG A 67 13.22 3.55 -17.95
CA ARG A 67 14.69 3.77 -17.86
C ARG A 67 15.36 4.13 -19.20
N GLY A 68 14.75 3.77 -20.33
CA GLY A 68 15.28 4.08 -21.66
C GLY A 68 14.86 5.45 -22.21
N GLY A 69 14.06 6.24 -21.48
CA GLY A 69 13.51 7.51 -21.98
C GLY A 69 12.46 7.33 -23.08
N VAL A 70 11.97 6.11 -23.29
CA VAL A 70 10.94 5.78 -24.29
C VAL A 70 9.58 5.83 -23.62
N PRO A 71 8.54 6.39 -24.27
CA PRO A 71 7.17 6.33 -23.77
C PRO A 71 6.74 4.87 -23.53
N CYS A 72 6.15 4.61 -22.37
CA CYS A 72 5.57 3.31 -22.05
C CYS A 72 4.07 3.44 -21.77
N ILE A 73 3.31 2.41 -22.17
CA ILE A 73 1.89 2.30 -21.86
C ILE A 73 1.72 1.15 -20.87
N VAL A 74 0.97 1.39 -19.80
CA VAL A 74 0.67 0.41 -18.76
C VAL A 74 -0.82 0.18 -18.75
N HIS A 75 -1.23 -1.09 -18.85
CA HIS A 75 -2.62 -1.50 -18.76
C HIS A 75 -2.85 -2.30 -17.48
N PHE A 76 -3.84 -1.90 -16.68
CA PHE A 76 -4.31 -2.66 -15.53
C PHE A 76 -5.43 -3.60 -15.98
N LEU A 77 -5.13 -4.89 -16.12
CA LEU A 77 -6.02 -5.87 -16.76
C LEU A 77 -6.92 -6.66 -15.78
N ASP A 78 -6.75 -6.46 -14.47
CA ASP A 78 -7.55 -7.15 -13.44
C ASP A 78 -8.58 -6.19 -12.85
N VAL A 79 -9.84 -6.60 -12.82
CA VAL A 79 -10.97 -5.86 -12.21
C VAL A 79 -10.69 -5.49 -10.75
N LYS A 80 -9.88 -6.26 -10.03
CA LYS A 80 -9.51 -5.99 -8.63
C LYS A 80 -8.74 -4.69 -8.44
N PHE A 81 -8.14 -4.12 -9.50
CA PHE A 81 -7.49 -2.81 -9.42
C PHE A 81 -8.49 -1.67 -9.21
N ALA A 82 -9.66 -1.73 -9.85
CA ALA A 82 -10.70 -0.71 -9.78
C ALA A 82 -12.08 -1.34 -10.06
N PRO A 83 -12.67 -2.03 -9.07
CA PRO A 83 -13.84 -2.87 -9.30
C PRO A 83 -15.08 -2.11 -9.79
N LYS A 84 -15.32 -0.90 -9.27
CA LYS A 84 -16.49 -0.10 -9.66
C LYS A 84 -16.29 0.62 -10.98
N SER A 85 -15.06 1.07 -11.26
CA SER A 85 -14.71 1.67 -12.54
C SER A 85 -15.01 0.72 -13.70
N ALA A 86 -14.79 -0.58 -13.51
CA ALA A 86 -15.09 -1.61 -14.51
C ALA A 86 -16.60 -1.75 -14.83
N THR A 87 -17.48 -1.35 -13.91
CA THR A 87 -18.94 -1.31 -14.10
C THR A 87 -19.46 0.10 -14.42
N GLY A 88 -18.56 1.08 -14.60
CA GLY A 88 -18.90 2.47 -14.90
C GLY A 88 -19.25 3.33 -13.67
N GLU A 89 -19.10 2.79 -12.47
CA GLU A 89 -19.35 3.47 -11.20
C GLU A 89 -18.07 4.14 -10.65
N LEU A 90 -18.23 5.02 -9.64
CA LEU A 90 -17.11 5.67 -8.95
C LEU A 90 -16.51 4.77 -7.87
N ASP A 91 -15.21 4.52 -7.96
CA ASP A 91 -14.41 3.92 -6.89
C ASP A 91 -14.01 4.95 -5.81
N SER A 92 -13.77 4.45 -4.60
CA SER A 92 -13.11 5.18 -3.53
C SER A 92 -11.86 4.43 -3.06
N GLU A 93 -11.10 5.01 -2.13
CA GLU A 93 -9.93 4.38 -1.52
C GLU A 93 -10.24 3.08 -0.79
N VAL A 94 -11.52 2.82 -0.48
CA VAL A 94 -11.99 1.60 0.20
C VAL A 94 -12.39 0.52 -0.80
N THR A 95 -12.76 0.88 -2.03
CA THR A 95 -13.21 -0.08 -3.05
C THR A 95 -12.14 -0.42 -4.06
N SER A 96 -11.22 0.50 -4.36
CA SER A 96 -10.17 0.34 -5.37
C SER A 96 -8.77 0.43 -4.77
N LEU A 97 -7.93 -0.53 -5.16
CA LEU A 97 -6.51 -0.51 -4.87
C LEU A 97 -5.82 0.69 -5.52
N LEU A 98 -6.11 0.99 -6.79
CA LEU A 98 -5.49 2.12 -7.50
C LEU A 98 -5.86 3.45 -6.85
N VAL A 99 -7.13 3.64 -6.48
CA VAL A 99 -7.57 4.86 -5.79
C VAL A 99 -6.94 4.97 -4.41
N GLY A 100 -6.82 3.85 -3.68
CA GLY A 100 -6.07 3.80 -2.41
C GLY A 100 -4.60 4.22 -2.57
N ILE A 101 -3.93 3.77 -3.63
CA ILE A 101 -2.54 4.17 -3.95
C ILE A 101 -2.47 5.67 -4.29
N ILE A 102 -3.38 6.18 -5.12
CA ILE A 102 -3.46 7.60 -5.50
C ILE A 102 -3.59 8.45 -4.23
N LYS A 103 -4.54 8.13 -3.34
CA LYS A 103 -4.75 8.87 -2.09
C LYS A 103 -3.49 8.90 -1.22
N LYS A 104 -2.79 7.77 -1.08
CA LYS A 104 -1.56 7.69 -0.27
C LYS A 104 -0.41 8.49 -0.89
N LEU A 105 -0.20 8.37 -2.20
CA LEU A 105 0.80 9.17 -2.91
C LEU A 105 0.47 10.66 -2.87
N GLN A 106 -0.79 11.04 -3.01
CA GLN A 106 -1.23 12.42 -2.92
C GLN A 106 -0.93 13.02 -1.54
N LEU A 107 -1.19 12.28 -0.45
CA LEU A 107 -0.81 12.73 0.90
C LEU A 107 0.70 12.89 1.06
N GLU A 108 1.52 12.04 0.43
CA GLU A 108 2.99 12.12 0.52
C GLU A 108 3.57 13.25 -0.35
N VAL A 109 3.01 13.47 -1.54
CA VAL A 109 3.52 14.44 -2.53
C VAL A 109 2.96 15.84 -2.30
N GLU A 110 1.68 15.93 -1.93
CA GLU A 110 0.90 17.17 -1.87
C GLU A 110 0.46 17.53 -0.44
N GLY A 111 0.59 16.61 0.52
CA GLY A 111 0.10 16.79 1.89
C GLY A 111 0.73 17.94 2.66
N GLU A 112 -0.12 18.61 3.45
CA GLU A 112 0.27 19.68 4.36
C GLU A 112 1.02 19.13 5.59
N GLY A 113 1.84 19.96 6.25
CA GLY A 113 2.58 19.58 7.46
C GLY A 113 3.90 18.82 7.24
N LYS A 114 4.24 18.49 5.99
CA LYS A 114 5.54 17.87 5.63
C LYS A 114 6.65 18.93 5.53
N ARG A 115 7.88 18.54 5.86
CA ARG A 115 9.04 19.44 5.71
C ARG A 115 9.29 19.69 4.22
N PRO A 116 9.83 20.86 3.82
CA PRO A 116 10.03 21.20 2.40
C PRO A 116 10.81 20.13 1.61
N TYR A 117 11.88 19.57 2.19
CA TYR A 117 12.70 18.56 1.51
C TYR A 117 11.97 17.22 1.32
N GLU A 118 11.05 16.85 2.22
CA GLU A 118 10.26 15.62 2.11
C GLU A 118 9.30 15.73 0.93
N ARG A 119 8.65 16.89 0.79
CA ARG A 119 7.77 17.18 -0.35
C ARG A 119 8.54 17.20 -1.67
N THR A 120 9.70 17.86 -1.70
CA THR A 120 10.55 17.87 -2.90
C THR A 120 10.97 16.45 -3.29
N LEU A 121 11.45 15.65 -2.31
CA LEU A 121 11.85 14.27 -2.55
C LEU A 121 10.68 13.42 -3.05
N ALA A 122 9.53 13.46 -2.38
CA ALA A 122 8.34 12.70 -2.78
C ALA A 122 7.85 13.10 -4.18
N ARG A 123 7.84 14.40 -4.49
CA ARG A 123 7.48 14.91 -5.81
C ARG A 123 8.46 14.45 -6.89
N SER A 124 9.75 14.48 -6.62
CA SER A 124 10.78 14.03 -7.56
C SER A 124 10.69 12.51 -7.82
N LEU A 125 10.39 11.71 -6.80
CA LEU A 125 10.33 10.25 -6.93
C LEU A 125 9.02 9.75 -7.53
N TYR A 126 7.88 10.35 -7.12
CA TYR A 126 6.56 9.80 -7.39
C TYR A 126 5.61 10.75 -8.11
N GLY A 127 5.97 12.03 -8.30
CA GLY A 127 5.07 13.03 -8.88
C GLY A 127 4.61 12.69 -10.29
N ALA A 128 5.53 12.27 -11.16
CA ALA A 128 5.20 11.84 -12.52
C ALA A 128 4.30 10.59 -12.53
N PHE A 129 4.56 9.65 -11.63
CA PHE A 129 3.76 8.44 -11.50
C PHE A 129 2.36 8.73 -10.94
N LEU A 130 2.25 9.60 -9.94
CA LEU A 130 0.97 10.05 -9.38
C LEU A 130 0.11 10.70 -10.47
N ASN A 131 0.68 11.58 -11.29
CA ASN A 131 -0.04 12.20 -12.40
C ASN A 131 -0.52 11.13 -13.39
N ALA A 132 0.35 10.19 -13.80
CA ALA A 132 -0.02 9.12 -14.71
C ALA A 132 -1.15 8.22 -14.15
N LEU A 133 -1.14 7.95 -12.83
CA LEU A 133 -2.25 7.24 -12.18
C LEU A 133 -3.54 8.06 -12.19
N LYS A 134 -3.48 9.35 -11.85
CA LYS A 134 -4.63 10.27 -11.88
C LYS A 134 -5.27 10.36 -13.28
N ASP A 135 -4.43 10.29 -14.32
CA ASP A 135 -4.82 10.35 -15.74
C ASP A 135 -5.14 8.97 -16.36
N THR A 136 -5.24 7.91 -15.54
CA THR A 136 -5.52 6.56 -16.04
C THR A 136 -6.90 6.52 -16.70
N LYS A 137 -6.94 6.15 -17.99
CA LYS A 137 -8.18 6.07 -18.77
C LYS A 137 -9.17 5.08 -18.14
N GLU A 138 -10.45 5.46 -18.11
CA GLU A 138 -11.58 4.70 -17.53
C GLU A 138 -11.49 4.43 -16.01
N LEU A 139 -10.48 4.94 -15.31
CA LEU A 139 -10.47 4.94 -13.85
C LEU A 139 -11.41 6.05 -13.36
N ARG A 140 -12.54 5.67 -12.75
CA ARG A 140 -13.60 6.58 -12.28
C ARG A 140 -13.58 6.59 -10.76
N TYR A 141 -13.27 7.72 -10.13
CA TYR A 141 -13.11 7.76 -8.67
C TYR A 141 -13.44 9.12 -8.06
N ASP A 142 -13.66 9.10 -6.74
CA ASP A 142 -13.87 10.27 -5.89
C ASP A 142 -13.00 10.16 -4.63
N ILE A 143 -12.17 11.17 -4.35
CA ILE A 143 -11.21 11.22 -3.22
C ILE A 143 -10.99 12.62 -2.67
#